data_AF-A0A2M7QI64-F1
#
_entry.id   AF-A0A2M7QI64-F1
#
_cell.length_a   1.000
_cell.length_b   1.000
_cell.length_c   1.000
_cell.angle_alpha   90.00
_cell.angle_beta   90.00
_cell.angle_gamma   90.00
#
_symmetry.space_group_name_H-M   'P 1'
#
loop_
_entity.id
_entity.type
_entity.pdbx_description
1 polymer ?
#
loop_
_entity_poly.entity_id
_entity_poly.type
_entity_poly.pdbx_seq_one_letter_code
_entity_poly.pdbx_strand_id
1 'polypeptide(L)'
;CLGEKIDFEDEVLELIANHSELSFRDATKLLEELVITKKLSLIEARDYIGIKSNQNLLQLVNINPSSPIKALEFIESFAQNGGNFKILIEEQLEELHQALLIESKTQKDLKKMFTFTLKEIVLLMRLFSEAYTNLKYSPIESLPLEIAIVEFYNKRTVK
;
A
#
# COMPACT_ATOMS: atom_id res chain seq x y z
N CYS A 1 0.39 22.72 19.05
CA CYS A 1 -0.34 22.21 20.23
C CYS A 1 0.42 22.58 21.50
N LEU A 2 0.18 23.78 22.07
CA LEU A 2 0.95 24.33 23.20
C LEU A 2 0.29 24.11 24.59
N GLY A 3 -0.90 23.51 24.63
CA GLY A 3 -1.68 23.31 25.87
C GLY A 3 -1.45 21.97 26.57
N GLU A 4 -1.06 20.94 25.83
CA GLU A 4 -0.68 19.63 26.36
C GLU A 4 0.80 19.44 26.02
N LYS A 5 1.64 19.09 27.00
CA LYS A 5 3.09 18.89 26.81
C LYS A 5 3.35 17.57 26.07
N ILE A 6 2.80 17.43 24.87
CA ILE A 6 2.86 16.23 24.04
C ILE A 6 3.64 16.61 22.79
N ASP A 7 4.77 15.94 22.62
CA ASP A 7 5.62 16.09 21.44
C ASP A 7 5.04 15.20 20.33
N PHE A 8 4.69 15.80 19.20
CA PHE A 8 4.23 15.10 18.02
C PHE A 8 5.23 15.32 16.90
N GLU A 9 5.49 14.28 16.12
CA GLU A 9 6.13 14.45 14.82
C GLU A 9 5.19 15.24 13.91
N ASP A 10 5.70 16.24 13.18
CA ASP A 10 4.91 17.10 12.28
C ASP A 10 4.11 16.25 11.26
N GLU A 11 4.67 15.11 10.85
CA GLU A 11 4.06 14.16 9.91
C GLU A 11 2.77 13.50 10.47
N VAL A 12 2.64 13.37 11.79
CA VAL A 12 1.40 12.86 12.44
C VAL A 12 0.30 13.91 12.37
N LEU A 13 0.64 15.19 12.53
CA LEU A 13 -0.33 16.28 12.41
C LEU A 13 -0.85 16.43 10.98
N GLU A 14 0.02 16.27 9.98
CA GLU A 14 -0.38 16.21 8.57
C GLU A 14 -1.31 15.02 8.29
N LEU A 15 -1.02 13.85 8.85
CA LEU A 15 -1.84 12.65 8.73
C LEU A 15 -3.27 12.89 9.25
N ILE A 16 -3.38 13.47 10.45
CA ILE A 16 -4.68 13.81 11.06
C ILE A 16 -5.43 14.81 10.19
N ALA A 17 -4.75 15.86 9.72
CA ALA A 17 -5.37 16.91 8.89
C ALA A 17 -5.94 16.34 7.58
N ASN A 18 -5.18 15.46 6.91
CA ASN A 18 -5.61 14.80 5.66
C ASN A 18 -6.79 13.84 5.87
N HIS A 19 -6.85 13.15 7.00
CA HIS A 19 -7.90 12.16 7.27
C HIS A 19 -9.19 12.77 7.84
N SER A 20 -9.17 14.04 8.20
CA SER A 20 -10.30 14.70 8.88
C SER A 20 -11.17 15.53 7.94
N GLU A 21 -11.03 15.41 6.62
CA GLU A 21 -11.83 16.12 5.60
C GLU A 21 -12.02 17.64 5.90
N LEU A 22 -10.98 18.31 6.40
CA LEU A 22 -11.00 19.72 6.82
C LEU A 22 -11.96 20.04 7.99
N SER A 23 -12.47 19.03 8.69
CA SER A 23 -13.26 19.17 9.91
C SER A 23 -12.36 19.25 11.13
N PHE A 24 -12.30 20.44 11.73
CA PHE A 24 -11.52 20.66 12.95
C PHE A 24 -11.99 19.78 14.12
N ARG A 25 -13.29 19.52 14.21
CA ARG A 25 -13.87 18.66 15.26
C ARG A 25 -13.35 17.23 15.12
N ASP A 26 -13.36 16.70 13.90
CA ASP A 26 -12.99 15.30 13.67
C ASP A 26 -11.46 15.13 13.81
N ALA A 27 -10.67 16.13 13.41
CA ALA A 27 -9.24 16.21 13.67
C ALA A 27 -8.91 16.22 15.17
N THR A 28 -9.66 17.00 15.96
CA THR A 28 -9.46 17.09 17.41
C THR A 28 -9.78 15.75 18.08
N LYS A 29 -10.90 15.12 17.70
CA LYS A 29 -11.27 13.80 18.22
C LYS A 29 -10.20 12.74 17.93
N LEU A 30 -9.69 12.74 16.70
CA LEU A 30 -8.65 11.78 16.29
C LEU A 30 -7.34 12.00 17.05
N LEU A 31 -6.96 13.26 17.26
CA LEU A 31 -5.81 13.62 18.08
C LEU A 31 -5.97 13.15 19.52
N GLU A 32 -7.12 13.41 20.15
CA GLU A 32 -7.42 12.99 21.52
C GLU A 32 -7.33 11.46 21.68
N GLU A 33 -7.88 10.72 20.73
CA GLU A 33 -7.82 9.27 20.72
C GLU A 33 -6.39 8.72 20.60
N LEU A 34 -5.54 9.34 19.75
CA LEU A 34 -4.12 8.99 19.63
C LEU A 34 -3.33 9.27 20.91
N VAL A 35 -3.63 10.39 21.58
CA VAL A 35 -3.05 10.73 22.89
C VAL A 35 -3.43 9.70 23.96
N ILE A 36 -4.73 9.38 24.07
CA ILE A 36 -5.25 8.42 25.07
C ILE A 36 -4.62 7.04 24.87
N THR A 37 -4.48 6.62 23.62
CA THR A 37 -3.89 5.32 23.26
C THR A 37 -2.36 5.31 23.24
N LYS A 38 -1.72 6.46 23.47
CA LYS A 38 -0.25 6.66 23.42
C LYS A 38 0.39 6.29 22.09
N LYS A 39 -0.36 6.40 20.99
CA LYS A 39 0.07 6.09 19.63
C LYS A 39 0.62 7.35 18.97
N LEU A 40 1.75 7.82 19.46
CA LEU A 40 2.30 9.14 19.13
C LEU A 40 3.30 9.10 17.96
N SER A 41 3.80 7.91 17.59
CA SER A 41 4.62 7.77 16.39
C SER A 41 3.77 7.70 15.12
N LEU A 42 4.36 8.10 13.98
CA LEU A 42 3.71 8.00 12.66
C LEU A 42 3.15 6.60 12.36
N ILE A 43 3.89 5.55 12.71
CA ILE A 43 3.52 4.16 12.44
C ILE A 43 2.30 3.77 13.26
N GLU A 44 2.31 4.06 14.56
CA GLU A 44 1.20 3.73 15.46
C GLU A 44 -0.05 4.56 15.15
N ALA A 45 0.12 5.84 14.79
CA ALA A 45 -0.96 6.71 14.40
C ALA A 45 -1.62 6.24 13.10
N ARG A 46 -0.82 5.83 12.11
CA ARG A 46 -1.31 5.18 10.89
C ARG A 46 -2.12 3.93 11.21
N ASP A 47 -1.55 3.01 11.98
CA ASP A 47 -2.23 1.79 12.39
C ASP A 47 -3.55 2.05 13.13
N TYR A 48 -3.61 3.11 13.95
CA TYR A 48 -4.83 3.49 14.68
C TYR A 48 -5.93 4.02 13.78
N ILE A 49 -5.58 4.88 12.82
CA ILE A 49 -6.51 5.48 11.85
C ILE A 49 -7.04 4.40 10.88
N GLY A 50 -6.59 3.15 10.98
CA GLY A 50 -6.92 2.09 10.03
C GLY A 50 -6.12 2.20 8.74
N ILE A 51 -5.20 3.18 8.66
CA ILE A 51 -4.11 3.22 7.69
C ILE A 51 -3.08 2.22 8.20
N LYS A 52 -3.41 0.92 8.27
CA LYS A 52 -2.45 -0.15 8.59
C LYS A 52 -1.18 0.18 7.84
N SER A 53 -0.11 0.51 8.59
CA SER A 53 1.17 1.02 8.11
C SER A 53 1.43 0.50 6.72
N ASN A 54 1.18 1.32 5.70
CA ASN A 54 1.19 1.02 4.26
C ASN A 54 2.08 -0.17 3.87
N GLN A 55 1.66 -1.40 4.16
CA GLN A 55 2.22 -2.57 3.52
C GLN A 55 1.45 -2.69 2.24
N ASN A 56 1.69 -1.71 1.39
CA ASN A 56 1.21 -1.72 0.06
C ASN A 56 1.98 -2.82 -0.66
N LEU A 57 1.26 -3.78 -1.23
CA LEU A 57 1.86 -4.96 -1.88
C LEU A 57 2.92 -4.51 -2.90
N LEU A 58 2.65 -3.45 -3.66
CA LEU A 58 3.62 -2.88 -4.61
C LEU A 58 4.85 -2.28 -3.92
N GLN A 59 4.72 -1.66 -2.75
CA GLN A 59 5.87 -1.17 -1.99
C GLN A 59 6.77 -2.34 -1.52
N LEU A 60 6.17 -3.43 -1.03
CA LEU A 60 6.93 -4.62 -0.63
C LEU A 60 7.68 -5.26 -1.80
N VAL A 61 7.03 -5.29 -2.98
CA VAL A 61 7.62 -5.77 -4.23
C VAL A 61 8.72 -4.83 -4.75
N ASN A 62 8.58 -3.53 -4.49
CA ASN A 62 9.55 -2.53 -4.90
C ASN A 62 10.83 -2.57 -4.04
N ILE A 63 10.70 -2.64 -2.71
CA ILE A 63 11.84 -2.55 -1.78
C ILE A 63 12.62 -3.87 -1.64
N ASN A 64 12.04 -5.03 -1.99
CA ASN A 64 12.71 -6.33 -1.87
C ASN A 64 12.91 -6.99 -3.25
N PRO A 65 13.70 -6.40 -4.16
CA PRO A 65 13.73 -6.84 -5.55
C PRO A 65 14.24 -8.26 -5.79
N SER A 66 14.89 -8.86 -4.80
CA SER A 66 15.52 -10.17 -4.88
C SER A 66 14.67 -11.32 -4.32
N SER A 67 13.55 -11.05 -3.64
CA SER A 67 12.79 -12.12 -2.97
C SER A 67 11.30 -11.82 -2.83
N PRO A 68 10.42 -12.78 -3.19
CA PRO A 68 8.97 -12.65 -3.00
C PRO A 68 8.52 -12.83 -1.55
N ILE A 69 9.38 -13.28 -0.63
CA ILE A 69 9.00 -13.75 0.71
C ILE A 69 8.10 -12.76 1.45
N LYS A 70 8.51 -11.49 1.56
CA LYS A 70 7.71 -10.46 2.27
C LYS A 70 6.39 -10.14 1.59
N ALA A 71 6.32 -10.21 0.26
CA ALA A 71 5.08 -10.01 -0.47
C ALA A 71 4.10 -11.18 -0.24
N LEU A 72 4.64 -12.41 -0.14
CA LEU A 72 3.85 -13.60 0.19
C LEU A 72 3.38 -13.59 1.65
N GLU A 73 4.24 -13.21 2.61
CA GLU A 73 3.87 -13.02 4.02
C GLU A 73 2.73 -11.99 4.17
N PHE A 74 2.77 -10.91 3.39
CA PHE A 74 1.68 -9.94 3.34
C PHE A 74 0.38 -10.56 2.81
N ILE A 75 0.44 -11.30 1.70
CA ILE A 75 -0.73 -11.95 1.12
C ILE A 75 -1.34 -12.96 2.09
N GLU A 76 -0.52 -13.75 2.78
CA GLU A 76 -0.96 -14.70 3.79
C GLU A 76 -1.65 -13.97 4.96
N SER A 77 -1.03 -12.92 5.49
CA SER A 77 -1.64 -12.09 6.55
C SER A 77 -2.95 -11.46 6.09
N PHE A 78 -3.01 -10.96 4.85
CA PHE A 78 -4.22 -10.39 4.28
C PHE A 78 -5.34 -11.42 4.17
N ALA A 79 -5.03 -12.65 3.74
CA ALA A 79 -5.98 -13.76 3.72
C ALA A 79 -6.49 -14.13 5.12
N GLN A 80 -5.58 -14.28 6.09
CA GLN A 80 -5.93 -14.63 7.49
C GLN A 80 -6.82 -13.58 8.15
N ASN A 81 -6.68 -12.31 7.75
CA ASN A 81 -7.51 -11.20 8.21
C ASN A 81 -8.85 -11.06 7.46
N GLY A 82 -9.19 -12.00 6.56
CA GLY A 82 -10.44 -11.94 5.77
C GLY A 82 -10.44 -10.82 4.73
N GLY A 83 -9.26 -10.43 4.24
CA GLY A 83 -9.10 -9.38 3.25
C GLY A 83 -9.75 -9.75 1.91
N ASN A 84 -10.29 -8.75 1.22
CA ASN A 84 -10.91 -8.93 -0.08
C ASN A 84 -9.89 -8.82 -1.21
N PHE A 85 -9.51 -9.95 -1.81
CA PHE A 85 -8.51 -10.00 -2.88
C PHE A 85 -8.93 -9.28 -4.16
N LYS A 86 -10.24 -9.19 -4.44
CA LYS A 86 -10.74 -8.43 -5.59
C LYS A 86 -10.44 -6.94 -5.42
N ILE A 87 -10.74 -6.40 -4.23
CA ILE A 87 -10.48 -4.98 -3.91
C ILE A 87 -8.98 -4.71 -3.89
N LEU A 88 -8.20 -5.58 -3.24
CA LEU A 88 -6.74 -5.44 -3.19
C LEU A 88 -6.13 -5.34 -4.60
N ILE A 89 -6.52 -6.24 -5.51
CA ILE A 89 -6.01 -6.22 -6.88
C ILE A 89 -6.47 -4.96 -7.65
N GLU A 90 -7.71 -4.52 -7.46
CA GLU A 90 -8.23 -3.27 -8.06
C GLU A 90 -7.41 -2.06 -7.61
N GLU A 91 -7.10 -1.95 -6.31
CA GLU A 91 -6.25 -0.90 -5.76
C GLU A 91 -4.83 -0.94 -6.34
N GLN A 92 -4.21 -2.14 -6.41
CA GLN A 92 -2.87 -2.26 -6.98
C GLN A 92 -2.83 -1.91 -8.48
N LEU A 93 -3.88 -2.26 -9.24
CA LEU A 93 -3.96 -1.92 -10.66
C LEU A 93 -4.11 -0.41 -10.88
N GLU A 94 -4.88 0.29 -10.03
CA GLU A 94 -5.01 1.75 -10.06
C GLU A 94 -3.66 2.41 -9.78
N GLU A 95 -2.93 1.96 -8.76
CA GLU A 95 -1.60 2.50 -8.44
C GLU A 95 -0.59 2.28 -9.58
N LEU A 96 -0.59 1.10 -10.20
CA LEU A 96 0.24 0.81 -11.37
C LEU A 96 -0.15 1.68 -12.57
N HIS A 97 -1.44 1.96 -12.75
CA HIS A 97 -1.92 2.86 -13.80
C HIS A 97 -1.39 4.29 -13.58
N GLN A 98 -1.46 4.81 -12.36
CA GLN A 98 -0.88 6.11 -12.01
C GLN A 98 0.64 6.12 -12.25
N ALA A 99 1.36 5.07 -11.84
CA ALA A 99 2.79 4.93 -12.10
C ALA A 99 3.10 4.90 -13.61
N LEU A 100 2.29 4.22 -14.42
CA LEU A 100 2.41 4.19 -15.88
C LEU A 100 2.24 5.59 -16.49
N LEU A 101 1.26 6.37 -16.03
CA LEU A 101 1.02 7.73 -16.51
C LEU A 101 2.19 8.67 -16.16
N ILE A 102 2.75 8.55 -14.96
CA ILE A 102 3.90 9.35 -14.49
C ILE A 102 5.18 9.00 -15.27
N GLU A 103 5.42 7.72 -15.58
CA GLU A 103 6.61 7.34 -16.36
C GLU A 103 6.45 7.63 -17.87
N SER A 104 5.22 7.65 -18.40
CA SER A 104 4.95 7.87 -19.82
C SER A 104 4.83 9.34 -20.21
N LYS A 105 4.24 10.17 -19.36
CA LYS A 105 4.23 11.62 -19.52
C LYS A 105 5.44 12.14 -18.75
N THR A 106 6.36 12.85 -19.40
CA THR A 106 7.58 13.45 -18.82
C THR A 106 7.31 14.52 -17.75
N GLN A 107 6.35 14.30 -16.84
CA GLN A 107 6.05 15.10 -15.66
C GLN A 107 7.15 14.84 -14.63
N LYS A 108 8.29 15.51 -14.83
CA LYS A 108 9.48 15.44 -13.97
C LYS A 108 9.25 15.93 -12.54
N ASP A 109 8.10 16.56 -12.26
CA ASP A 109 7.80 17.21 -10.98
C ASP A 109 6.97 16.34 -10.01
N LEU A 110 6.52 15.16 -10.43
CA LEU A 110 5.87 14.21 -9.52
C LEU A 110 6.92 13.27 -8.92
N LYS A 111 6.98 13.22 -7.59
CA LYS A 111 7.82 12.24 -6.87
C LYS A 111 7.47 10.85 -7.38
N LYS A 112 8.47 10.11 -7.89
CA LYS A 112 8.32 8.70 -8.24
C LYS A 112 7.85 7.94 -7.00
N MET A 113 6.65 7.38 -7.07
CA MET A 113 6.06 6.61 -5.98
C MET A 113 6.74 5.23 -5.85
N PHE A 114 7.31 4.71 -6.95
CA PHE A 114 7.99 3.42 -7.03
C PHE A 114 9.25 3.51 -7.90
N THR A 115 10.17 2.55 -7.72
CA THR A 115 11.39 2.41 -8.54
C THR A 115 11.24 1.42 -9.70
N PHE A 116 10.02 1.00 -10.01
CA PHE A 116 9.75 0.11 -11.14
C PHE A 116 10.06 0.78 -12.47
N THR A 117 10.66 0.01 -13.38
CA THR A 117 10.80 0.36 -14.79
C THR A 117 9.45 0.24 -15.51
N LEU A 118 9.28 0.94 -16.63
CA LEU A 118 8.08 0.83 -17.47
C LEU A 118 7.75 -0.63 -17.84
N LYS A 119 8.78 -1.46 -18.08
CA LYS A 119 8.61 -2.90 -18.36
C LYS A 119 8.06 -3.67 -17.16
N GLU A 120 8.54 -3.38 -15.96
CA GLU A 120 8.06 -4.01 -14.72
C GLU A 120 6.62 -3.60 -14.40
N ILE A 121 6.27 -2.32 -14.60
CA ILE A 121 4.90 -1.82 -14.42
C ILE A 121 3.93 -2.58 -15.33
N VAL A 122 4.23 -2.63 -16.64
CA VAL A 122 3.38 -3.34 -17.61
C VAL A 122 3.29 -4.84 -17.30
N LEU A 123 4.39 -5.45 -16.85
CA LEU A 123 4.39 -6.86 -16.45
C LEU A 123 3.49 -7.11 -15.23
N LEU A 124 3.60 -6.29 -14.19
CA LEU A 124 2.75 -6.37 -12.99
C LEU A 124 1.27 -6.18 -13.34
N MET A 125 0.94 -5.17 -14.15
CA MET A 125 -0.45 -4.92 -14.58
C MET A 125 -1.04 -6.13 -15.29
N ARG A 126 -0.27 -6.79 -16.17
CA ARG A 126 -0.71 -8.00 -16.86
C ARG A 126 -0.97 -9.15 -15.88
N LEU A 127 -0.01 -9.42 -14.99
CA LEU A 127 -0.10 -10.52 -14.02
C LEU A 127 -1.26 -10.30 -13.03
N PHE A 128 -1.49 -9.07 -12.59
CA PHE A 128 -2.60 -8.73 -11.70
C PHE A 128 -3.96 -8.79 -12.41
N SER A 129 -4.04 -8.39 -13.68
CA SER A 129 -5.27 -8.55 -14.49
C SER A 129 -5.63 -10.03 -14.70
N GLU A 130 -4.62 -10.89 -14.90
CA GLU A 130 -4.79 -12.33 -15.00
C GLU A 130 -5.24 -12.92 -13.65
N ALA A 131 -4.57 -12.55 -12.56
CA ALA A 131 -4.97 -12.95 -11.21
C ALA A 131 -6.42 -12.56 -10.90
N TYR A 132 -6.84 -11.34 -11.24
CA TYR A 132 -8.22 -10.85 -11.07
C TYR A 132 -9.24 -11.71 -11.79
N THR A 133 -8.93 -12.14 -13.02
CA THR A 133 -9.82 -13.00 -13.80
C THR A 133 -9.92 -14.39 -13.19
N ASN A 134 -8.79 -14.91 -12.72
CA ASN A 134 -8.67 -16.25 -12.14
C ASN A 134 -9.26 -16.34 -10.72
N LEU A 135 -9.42 -15.22 -10.00
CA LEU A 135 -10.07 -15.19 -8.68
C LEU A 135 -11.44 -15.88 -8.69
N LYS A 136 -12.24 -15.67 -9.74
CA LYS A 136 -13.60 -16.23 -9.85
C LYS A 136 -13.65 -17.75 -9.92
N TYR A 137 -12.55 -18.39 -10.32
CA TYR A 137 -12.46 -19.82 -10.57
C TYR A 137 -11.53 -20.52 -9.58
N SER A 138 -10.85 -19.76 -8.71
CA SER A 138 -9.88 -20.31 -7.79
C SER A 138 -10.57 -20.84 -6.52
N PRO A 139 -10.34 -22.11 -6.13
CA PRO A 139 -10.78 -22.63 -4.84
C PRO A 139 -10.15 -21.91 -3.64
N ILE A 140 -9.00 -21.27 -3.85
CA ILE A 140 -8.25 -20.49 -2.86
C ILE A 140 -8.12 -19.06 -3.37
N GLU A 141 -8.71 -18.10 -2.68
CA GLU A 141 -8.78 -16.71 -3.17
C GLU A 141 -7.40 -16.02 -3.24
N SER A 142 -6.44 -16.39 -2.38
CA SER A 142 -5.10 -15.80 -2.40
C SER A 142 -4.20 -16.32 -3.53
N LEU A 143 -4.45 -17.56 -3.98
CA LEU A 143 -3.55 -18.31 -4.86
C LEU A 143 -3.25 -17.60 -6.20
N PRO A 144 -4.23 -17.02 -6.93
CA PRO A 144 -3.94 -16.32 -8.18
C PRO A 144 -2.97 -15.15 -8.00
N LEU A 145 -3.07 -14.43 -6.87
CA LEU A 145 -2.19 -13.30 -6.58
C LEU A 145 -0.79 -13.77 -6.15
N GLU A 146 -0.69 -14.85 -5.37
CA GLU A 146 0.59 -15.46 -5.01
C GLU A 146 1.37 -15.90 -6.26
N ILE A 147 0.69 -16.57 -7.20
CA ILE A 147 1.28 -16.98 -8.49
C ILE A 147 1.77 -15.76 -9.26
N ALA A 148 0.95 -14.71 -9.36
CA ALA A 148 1.33 -13.47 -10.05
C ALA A 148 2.59 -12.84 -9.45
N ILE A 149 2.72 -12.80 -8.12
CA ILE A 149 3.92 -12.30 -7.45
C ILE A 149 5.14 -13.16 -7.77
N VAL A 150 5.05 -14.48 -7.61
CA VAL A 150 6.17 -15.38 -7.90
C VAL A 150 6.61 -15.28 -9.36
N GLU A 151 5.65 -15.22 -10.29
CA GLU A 151 5.93 -15.03 -11.72
C GLU A 151 6.63 -13.70 -12.02
N PHE A 152 6.22 -12.62 -11.36
CA PHE A 152 6.88 -11.33 -11.49
C PHE A 152 8.36 -11.42 -11.10
N TYR A 153 8.67 -12.00 -9.93
CA TYR A 153 10.04 -12.17 -9.47
C TYR A 153 10.87 -13.05 -10.42
N ASN A 154 10.32 -14.17 -10.89
CA ASN A 154 11.01 -15.06 -11.83
C ASN A 154 11.34 -14.37 -13.16
N LYS A 155 10.43 -13.54 -13.68
CA LYS A 155 10.63 -12.80 -14.93
C LYS A 155 11.51 -11.55 -14.73
N ARG A 156 11.56 -11.01 -13.52
CA ARG A 156 12.45 -9.91 -13.13
C ARG A 156 13.91 -10.34 -13.07
N THR A 157 14.17 -11.62 -12.74
CA THR A 157 15.52 -12.19 -12.60
C THR A 157 16.19 -12.65 -13.89
N VAL A 158 15.70 -12.28 -15.08
CA VAL A 158 16.42 -12.57 -16.33
C VAL A 158 17.45 -11.46 -16.56
N LYS A 159 18.64 -11.64 -15.96
CA LYS A 159 19.89 -11.04 -16.43
C LYS A 159 20.59 -12.02 -17.38
#